data_AF-A0A177SCS3-F1
#
_entry.id   AF-A0A177SCS3-F1
#
_cell.length_a   1.000
_cell.length_b   1.000
_cell.length_c   1.000
_cell.angle_alpha   90.00
_cell.angle_beta   90.00
_cell.angle_gamma   90.00
#
_symmetry.space_group_name_H-M   'P 1'
#
loop_
_entity.id
_entity.type
_entity.pdbx_description
1 polymer ?
#
loop_
_entity_poly.entity_id
_entity_poly.type
_entity_poly.pdbx_seq_one_letter_code
_entity_poly.pdbx_strand_id
1 'polypeptide(L)'
;MPLRTSRSSHALLTLPTLLLIGLAPVAFGLLVMAWQVNKQLDESSILALRDARLGVDSLIDSLHGASNKVLNLAEYPCDKALPALHSEVVGNPELRSLTLVRENRAYCSTLRGESGLLVDPGDYFNHRLRLEAGNDNTPDSAILYYRLQEYPYGVLAVADGEILQRILRGTRQPESVKLQFGPTLIGATGEVQDSLHALESEPDMSQVSPVYGYTIHIIHPPGHAARQLLDNSMVVAPSLLLVGIMTAAGSYWAMQRRRRGVGRAV
;
A
#
# COMPACT_ATOMS: atom_id res chain seq x y z
N MET A 1 51.14 58.51 -25.52
CA MET A 1 49.82 57.89 -25.25
C MET A 1 49.73 56.58 -26.04
N PRO A 2 49.72 55.38 -25.42
CA PRO A 2 49.45 54.14 -26.15
C PRO A 2 48.00 53.70 -25.96
N LEU A 3 47.38 53.27 -27.06
CA LEU A 3 46.03 52.74 -27.15
C LEU A 3 45.95 51.34 -26.52
N ARG A 4 45.04 51.19 -25.56
CA ARG A 4 44.77 49.99 -24.77
C ARG A 4 43.98 48.99 -25.62
N THR A 5 44.60 47.88 -25.99
CA THR A 5 43.98 46.82 -26.81
C THR A 5 42.91 46.04 -26.04
N SER A 6 41.73 45.92 -26.66
CA SER A 6 40.60 45.09 -26.24
C SER A 6 40.98 43.61 -26.25
N ARG A 7 41.14 43.01 -25.07
CA ARG A 7 41.37 41.56 -24.88
C ARG A 7 40.36 40.92 -23.91
N SER A 8 39.38 41.69 -23.44
CA SER A 8 38.46 41.30 -22.35
C SER A 8 37.19 40.58 -22.81
N SER A 9 36.74 40.77 -24.06
CA SER A 9 35.43 40.25 -24.51
C SER A 9 35.38 38.72 -24.65
N HIS A 10 36.51 38.07 -24.99
CA HIS A 10 36.56 36.61 -25.12
C HIS A 10 36.67 35.88 -23.77
N ALA A 11 37.22 36.53 -22.74
CA ALA A 11 37.30 35.94 -21.39
C ALA A 11 35.93 35.97 -20.69
N LEU A 12 35.13 37.02 -20.94
CA LEU A 12 33.82 37.19 -20.33
C LEU A 12 32.77 36.22 -20.88
N LEU A 13 32.88 35.82 -22.15
CA LEU A 13 32.01 34.81 -22.79
C LEU A 13 32.38 33.37 -22.46
N THR A 14 33.62 33.09 -22.05
CA THR A 14 34.05 31.71 -21.74
C THR A 14 33.50 31.18 -20.41
N LEU A 15 33.30 32.06 -19.42
CA LEU A 15 32.77 31.71 -18.11
C LEU A 15 31.34 31.13 -18.16
N PRO A 16 30.35 31.76 -18.85
CA PRO A 16 29.00 31.22 -18.94
C PRO A 16 28.95 29.92 -19.74
N THR A 17 29.79 29.73 -20.76
CA THR A 17 29.85 28.46 -21.50
C THR A 17 30.39 27.30 -20.65
N LEU A 18 31.40 27.53 -19.80
CA LEU A 18 31.87 26.50 -18.86
C LEU A 18 30.81 26.16 -17.81
N LEU A 19 30.09 27.16 -17.32
CA LEU A 19 29.00 26.97 -16.39
C LEU A 19 27.88 26.12 -17.01
N LEU A 20 27.49 26.42 -18.25
CA LEU A 20 26.47 25.64 -18.98
C LEU A 20 26.88 24.17 -19.17
N ILE A 21 28.14 23.93 -19.55
CA ILE A 21 28.66 22.58 -19.80
C ILE A 21 28.71 21.77 -18.50
N GLY A 22 29.02 22.40 -17.36
CA GLY A 22 28.98 21.75 -16.05
C GLY A 22 27.57 21.51 -15.52
N LEU A 23 26.61 22.39 -15.83
CA LEU A 23 25.23 22.28 -15.36
C LEU A 23 24.40 21.26 -16.15
N ALA A 24 24.70 21.07 -17.44
CA ALA A 24 23.98 20.14 -18.31
C ALA A 24 23.91 18.69 -17.77
N PRO A 25 25.02 18.03 -17.36
CA PRO A 25 24.95 16.68 -16.80
C PRO A 25 24.22 16.62 -15.45
N VAL A 26 24.25 17.69 -14.66
CA VAL A 26 23.50 17.78 -13.39
C VAL A 26 22.00 17.85 -13.66
N ALA A 27 21.58 18.70 -14.60
CA ALA A 27 20.18 18.82 -14.99
C ALA A 27 19.64 17.51 -15.59
N PHE A 28 20.43 16.85 -16.44
CA PHE A 28 20.05 15.57 -17.04
C PHE A 28 19.96 14.46 -15.97
N GLY A 29 20.90 14.42 -15.02
CA GLY A 29 20.87 13.48 -13.90
C GLY A 29 19.66 13.65 -13.00
N LEU A 30 19.29 14.89 -12.66
CA LEU A 30 18.08 15.19 -11.89
C LEU A 30 16.81 14.77 -12.63
N LEU A 31 16.75 15.00 -13.95
CA LEU A 31 15.61 14.61 -14.78
C LEU A 31 15.43 13.08 -14.86
N VAL A 32 16.53 12.33 -15.06
CA VAL A 32 16.50 10.86 -15.05
C VAL A 32 16.08 10.32 -13.69
N MET A 33 16.54 10.92 -12.59
CA MET A 33 16.14 10.54 -11.24
C MET A 33 14.66 10.79 -10.96
N ALA A 34 14.15 11.96 -11.36
CA ALA A 34 12.72 12.27 -11.27
C ALA A 34 11.88 11.21 -12.00
N TRP A 35 12.36 10.77 -13.16
CA TRP A 35 11.70 9.72 -13.93
C TRP A 35 11.79 8.33 -13.29
N GLN A 36 12.96 7.96 -12.75
CA GLN A 36 13.18 6.69 -12.05
C GLN A 36 12.32 6.54 -10.80
N VAL A 37 12.21 7.60 -10.00
CA VAL A 37 11.40 7.60 -8.78
C VAL A 37 9.93 7.36 -9.14
N ASN A 38 9.38 8.08 -10.12
CA ASN A 38 7.99 7.90 -10.50
C ASN A 38 7.70 6.49 -11.02
N LYS A 39 8.61 5.91 -11.81
CA LYS A 39 8.49 4.53 -12.28
C LYS A 39 8.55 3.50 -11.16
N GLN A 40 9.43 3.70 -10.18
CA GLN A 40 9.55 2.81 -9.04
C GLN A 40 8.33 2.88 -8.12
N LEU A 41 7.71 4.06 -7.96
CA LEU A 41 6.44 4.21 -7.25
C LEU A 41 5.34 3.39 -7.92
N ASP A 42 5.14 3.52 -9.24
CA ASP A 42 4.11 2.75 -9.96
C ASP A 42 4.29 1.23 -9.79
N GLU A 43 5.51 0.72 -10.00
CA GLU A 43 5.80 -0.71 -9.86
C GLU A 43 5.59 -1.20 -8.42
N SER A 44 6.02 -0.43 -7.43
CA SER A 44 5.88 -0.80 -6.03
C SER A 44 4.42 -0.76 -5.56
N SER A 45 3.60 0.14 -6.08
CA SER A 45 2.16 0.17 -5.81
C SER A 45 1.43 -1.03 -6.46
N ILE A 46 1.83 -1.45 -7.67
CA ILE A 46 1.28 -2.67 -8.30
C ILE A 46 1.61 -3.91 -7.47
N LEU A 47 2.85 -4.00 -6.98
CA LEU A 47 3.26 -5.09 -6.09
C LEU A 47 2.50 -5.04 -4.75
N ALA A 48 2.34 -3.86 -4.15
CA ALA A 48 1.59 -3.70 -2.92
C ALA A 48 0.12 -4.13 -3.07
N LEU A 49 -0.54 -3.78 -4.19
CA LEU A 49 -1.89 -4.27 -4.50
C LEU A 49 -1.92 -5.79 -4.60
N ARG A 50 -0.95 -6.40 -5.29
CA ARG A 50 -0.87 -7.84 -5.48
C ARG A 50 -0.67 -8.56 -4.14
N ASP A 51 0.25 -8.10 -3.32
CA ASP A 51 0.58 -8.68 -2.02
C ASP A 51 -0.63 -8.57 -1.07
N ALA A 52 -1.25 -7.38 -1.00
CA ALA A 52 -2.45 -7.15 -0.20
C ALA A 52 -3.61 -8.05 -0.68
N ARG A 53 -3.81 -8.14 -1.99
CA ARG A 53 -4.86 -8.98 -2.56
C ARG A 53 -4.65 -10.45 -2.23
N LEU A 54 -3.46 -11.00 -2.48
CA LEU A 54 -3.18 -12.41 -2.21
C LEU A 54 -3.34 -12.74 -0.72
N GLY A 55 -2.88 -11.86 0.18
CA GLY A 55 -3.03 -12.08 1.62
C GLY A 55 -4.48 -12.02 2.08
N VAL A 56 -5.26 -11.04 1.61
CA VAL A 56 -6.68 -10.89 2.01
C VAL A 56 -7.56 -11.96 1.36
N ASP A 57 -7.35 -12.28 0.08
CA ASP A 57 -8.07 -13.38 -0.58
C ASP A 57 -7.78 -14.71 0.17
N SER A 58 -6.52 -14.98 0.55
CA SER A 58 -6.14 -16.18 1.32
C SER A 58 -6.82 -16.25 2.70
N LEU A 59 -6.93 -15.12 3.41
CA LEU A 59 -7.65 -15.05 4.68
C LEU A 59 -9.12 -15.42 4.47
N ILE A 60 -9.79 -14.79 3.50
CA ILE A 60 -11.21 -15.04 3.28
C ILE A 60 -11.46 -16.46 2.75
N ASP A 61 -10.55 -17.03 1.96
CA ASP A 61 -10.58 -18.42 1.50
C ASP A 61 -10.55 -19.40 2.67
N SER A 62 -9.72 -19.13 3.68
CA SER A 62 -9.64 -19.94 4.90
C SER A 62 -10.92 -19.84 5.74
N LEU A 63 -11.49 -18.63 5.88
CA LEU A 63 -12.80 -18.44 6.52
C LEU A 63 -13.92 -19.18 5.77
N HIS A 64 -13.92 -19.11 4.44
CA HIS A 64 -14.85 -19.84 3.58
C HIS A 64 -14.71 -21.35 3.75
N GLY A 65 -13.48 -21.88 3.69
CA GLY A 65 -13.19 -23.29 3.86
C GLY A 65 -13.63 -23.84 5.22
N ALA A 66 -13.33 -23.12 6.30
CA ALA A 66 -13.79 -23.48 7.64
C ALA A 66 -15.32 -23.46 7.75
N SER A 67 -15.96 -22.44 7.17
CA SER A 67 -17.42 -22.29 7.17
C SER A 67 -18.12 -23.45 6.44
N ASN A 68 -17.61 -23.84 5.26
CA ASN A 68 -18.15 -24.98 4.49
C ASN A 68 -18.07 -26.30 5.27
N LYS A 69 -16.97 -26.56 5.98
CA LYS A 69 -16.79 -27.81 6.74
C LYS A 69 -17.83 -27.99 7.85
N VAL A 70 -18.24 -26.89 8.48
CA VAL A 70 -19.16 -26.91 9.63
C VAL A 70 -20.61 -26.63 9.25
N LEU A 71 -20.88 -26.29 7.98
CA LEU A 71 -22.22 -25.92 7.52
C LEU A 71 -23.27 -26.99 7.83
N ASN A 72 -22.95 -28.27 7.58
CA ASN A 72 -23.84 -29.39 7.86
C ASN A 72 -24.13 -29.57 9.36
N LEU A 73 -23.32 -28.99 10.25
CA LEU A 73 -23.59 -29.01 11.68
C LEU A 73 -24.82 -28.16 12.05
N ALA A 74 -25.23 -27.23 11.17
CA ALA A 74 -26.39 -26.37 11.36
C ALA A 74 -27.73 -27.14 11.45
N GLU A 75 -27.75 -28.42 11.07
CA GLU A 75 -28.90 -29.32 11.23
C GLU A 75 -29.07 -29.78 12.69
N TYR A 76 -27.98 -29.85 13.45
CA TYR A 76 -27.97 -30.38 14.81
C TYR A 76 -28.25 -29.29 15.86
N PRO A 77 -28.77 -29.67 17.04
CA PRO A 77 -28.85 -28.75 18.19
C PRO A 77 -27.45 -28.35 18.68
N CYS A 78 -27.35 -27.22 19.39
CA CYS A 78 -26.07 -26.59 19.72
C CYS A 78 -25.18 -27.50 20.60
N ASP A 79 -25.77 -28.25 21.52
CA ASP A 79 -25.08 -29.23 22.37
C ASP A 79 -24.28 -30.28 21.57
N LYS A 80 -24.79 -30.69 20.40
CA LYS A 80 -24.12 -31.65 19.52
C LYS A 80 -23.14 -31.01 18.54
N ALA A 81 -23.43 -29.81 18.08
CA ALA A 81 -22.60 -29.10 17.10
C ALA A 81 -21.37 -28.42 17.73
N LEU A 82 -21.50 -27.92 18.96
CA LEU A 82 -20.52 -27.07 19.62
C LEU A 82 -19.12 -27.71 19.77
N PRO A 83 -18.97 -29.00 20.13
CA PRO A 83 -17.65 -29.63 20.22
C PRO A 83 -16.90 -29.63 18.88
N ALA A 84 -17.61 -29.90 17.77
CA ALA A 84 -17.00 -29.90 16.44
C ALA A 84 -16.66 -28.48 15.97
N LEU A 85 -17.50 -27.48 16.30
CA LEU A 85 -17.17 -26.07 16.06
C LEU A 85 -15.89 -25.64 16.79
N HIS A 86 -15.74 -26.01 18.06
CA HIS A 86 -14.52 -25.73 18.82
C HIS A 86 -13.29 -26.39 18.19
N SER A 87 -13.42 -27.64 17.73
CA SER A 87 -12.33 -28.33 17.04
C SER A 87 -11.88 -27.58 15.79
N GLU A 88 -12.80 -27.03 14.99
CA GLU A 88 -12.44 -26.26 13.79
C GLU A 88 -11.80 -24.92 14.14
N VAL A 89 -12.31 -24.19 15.15
CA VAL A 89 -11.72 -22.93 15.60
C VAL A 89 -10.31 -23.13 16.17
N VAL A 90 -10.07 -24.19 16.95
CA VAL A 90 -8.73 -24.51 17.48
C VAL A 90 -7.77 -24.91 16.35
N GLY A 91 -8.28 -25.54 15.29
CA GLY A 91 -7.48 -25.97 14.15
C GLY A 91 -7.13 -24.87 13.15
N ASN A 92 -7.80 -23.72 13.20
CA ASN A 92 -7.62 -22.63 12.25
C ASN A 92 -7.28 -21.31 12.97
N PRO A 93 -6.01 -20.86 12.96
CA PRO A 93 -5.58 -19.68 13.71
C PRO A 93 -6.14 -18.37 13.18
N GLU A 94 -6.73 -18.36 12.00
CA GLU A 94 -7.35 -17.17 11.42
C GLU A 94 -8.79 -16.95 11.94
N LEU A 95 -9.38 -17.99 12.52
CA LEU A 95 -10.70 -17.92 13.14
C LEU A 95 -10.60 -17.44 14.58
N ARG A 96 -11.33 -16.37 14.88
CA ARG A 96 -11.65 -15.95 16.23
C ARG A 96 -12.87 -16.72 16.77
N SER A 97 -13.88 -16.93 15.93
CA SER A 97 -15.06 -17.72 16.29
C SER A 97 -15.83 -18.20 15.07
N LEU A 98 -16.66 -19.23 15.30
CA LEU A 98 -17.64 -19.74 14.35
C LEU A 98 -19.02 -19.68 14.97
N THR A 99 -20.02 -19.29 14.18
CA THR A 99 -21.41 -19.23 14.61
C THR A 99 -22.32 -19.84 13.54
N LEU A 100 -23.11 -20.83 13.92
CA LEU A 100 -24.11 -21.45 13.05
C LEU A 100 -25.37 -20.58 13.02
N VAL A 101 -25.92 -20.44 11.82
CA VAL A 101 -27.11 -19.67 11.53
C VAL A 101 -28.20 -20.60 10.99
N ARG A 102 -29.42 -20.43 11.47
CA ARG A 102 -30.61 -21.11 10.97
C ARG A 102 -31.71 -20.07 10.78
N GLU A 103 -32.26 -19.97 9.58
CA GLU A 103 -33.31 -19.00 9.24
C GLU A 103 -32.93 -17.56 9.64
N ASN A 104 -31.70 -17.14 9.32
CA ASN A 104 -31.15 -15.83 9.71
C ASN A 104 -31.07 -15.57 11.22
N ARG A 105 -31.05 -16.62 12.05
CA ARG A 105 -30.77 -16.53 13.49
C ARG A 105 -29.47 -17.24 13.82
N ALA A 106 -28.53 -16.49 14.37
CA ALA A 106 -27.32 -17.06 14.97
C ALA A 106 -27.73 -17.84 16.21
N TYR A 107 -27.72 -19.18 16.11
CA TYR A 107 -28.26 -20.05 17.15
C TYR A 107 -27.20 -20.72 18.02
N CYS A 108 -26.00 -20.97 17.48
CA CYS A 108 -24.93 -21.63 18.21
C CYS A 108 -23.58 -20.99 17.86
N SER A 109 -22.83 -20.52 18.86
CA SER A 109 -21.54 -19.83 18.68
C SER A 109 -20.47 -20.46 19.56
N THR A 110 -19.24 -20.57 19.06
CA THR A 110 -18.10 -21.01 19.89
C THR A 110 -17.75 -20.03 21.00
N LEU A 111 -18.15 -18.77 20.90
CA LEU A 111 -17.82 -17.74 21.89
C LEU A 111 -18.89 -17.60 22.97
N ARG A 112 -20.18 -17.72 22.61
CA ARG A 112 -21.31 -17.47 23.52
C ARG A 112 -22.18 -18.70 23.80
N GLY A 113 -21.97 -19.81 23.08
CA GLY A 113 -22.86 -20.95 23.10
C GLY A 113 -24.17 -20.66 22.38
N GLU A 114 -25.28 -21.15 22.94
CA GLU A 114 -26.60 -20.99 22.37
C GLU A 114 -27.08 -19.54 22.45
N SER A 115 -27.61 -19.01 21.34
CA SER A 115 -28.19 -17.67 21.27
C SER A 115 -29.32 -17.64 20.24
N GLY A 116 -29.95 -16.49 20.01
CA GLY A 116 -31.02 -16.34 19.02
C GLY A 116 -30.96 -15.02 18.27
N LEU A 117 -29.75 -14.46 18.16
CA LEU A 117 -29.53 -13.13 17.61
C LEU A 117 -29.90 -13.11 16.13
N LEU A 118 -30.66 -12.10 15.73
CA LEU A 118 -31.02 -11.90 14.34
C LEU A 118 -29.78 -11.51 13.54
N VAL A 119 -29.60 -12.11 12.38
CA VAL A 119 -28.53 -11.82 11.43
C VAL A 119 -29.18 -11.23 10.19
N ASP A 120 -29.11 -9.91 10.02
CA ASP A 120 -29.63 -9.25 8.82
C ASP A 120 -28.63 -9.40 7.67
N PRO A 121 -28.97 -10.05 6.54
CA PRO A 121 -28.11 -10.12 5.37
C PRO A 121 -27.79 -8.74 4.76
N GLY A 122 -28.62 -7.72 5.01
CA GLY A 122 -28.43 -6.34 4.54
C GLY A 122 -27.25 -5.62 5.20
N ASP A 123 -26.85 -6.06 6.39
CA ASP A 123 -25.70 -5.50 7.10
C ASP A 123 -24.34 -5.91 6.50
N TYR A 124 -24.35 -6.89 5.60
CA TYR A 124 -23.15 -7.42 4.99
C TYR A 124 -22.99 -6.88 3.57
N PHE A 125 -21.82 -6.31 3.30
CA PHE A 125 -21.40 -5.99 1.95
C PHE A 125 -21.43 -7.25 1.07
N ASN A 126 -22.11 -7.14 -0.06
CA ASN A 126 -22.40 -8.26 -0.96
C ASN A 126 -23.00 -9.48 -0.25
N HIS A 127 -23.75 -9.27 0.85
CA HIS A 127 -24.33 -10.31 1.71
C HIS A 127 -23.33 -11.30 2.34
N ARG A 128 -22.03 -11.02 2.26
CA ARG A 128 -20.94 -11.94 2.63
C ARG A 128 -19.94 -11.36 3.61
N LEU A 129 -19.59 -10.08 3.51
CA LEU A 129 -18.51 -9.49 4.30
C LEU A 129 -19.01 -8.31 5.12
N ARG A 130 -18.56 -8.20 6.35
CA ARG A 130 -18.79 -7.00 7.18
C ARG A 130 -17.54 -6.74 7.98
N LEU A 131 -17.05 -5.52 7.95
CA LEU A 131 -15.95 -5.08 8.78
C LEU A 131 -16.51 -4.10 9.81
N GLU A 132 -16.23 -4.35 11.08
CA GLU A 132 -16.63 -3.49 12.18
C GLU A 132 -15.41 -2.96 12.92
N ALA A 133 -15.54 -1.76 13.47
CA ALA A 133 -14.62 -1.28 14.48
C ALA A 133 -14.67 -2.17 15.73
N GLY A 134 -13.63 -2.09 16.56
CA GLY A 134 -13.64 -2.71 17.87
C GLY A 134 -14.85 -2.28 18.70
N ASN A 135 -15.25 -3.14 19.64
CA ASN A 135 -16.32 -2.85 20.59
C ASN A 135 -15.75 -2.69 22.00
N ASP A 136 -16.58 -2.36 22.99
CA ASP A 136 -16.13 -2.15 24.38
C ASP A 136 -15.33 -3.31 25.00
N ASN A 137 -15.47 -4.53 24.45
CA ASN A 137 -14.74 -5.72 24.91
C ASN A 137 -13.45 -6.00 24.11
N THR A 138 -13.33 -5.45 22.91
CA THR A 138 -12.11 -5.48 22.07
C THR A 138 -11.91 -4.12 21.40
N PRO A 139 -11.66 -3.06 22.17
CA PRO A 139 -11.63 -1.69 21.63
C PRO A 139 -10.48 -1.51 20.64
N ASP A 140 -9.41 -2.28 20.80
CA ASP A 140 -8.18 -2.14 20.03
C ASP A 140 -8.14 -3.00 18.75
N SER A 141 -9.16 -3.82 18.48
CA SER A 141 -9.16 -4.68 17.29
C SER A 141 -10.47 -4.67 16.51
N ALA A 142 -10.34 -4.34 15.22
CA ALA A 142 -11.41 -4.46 14.24
C ALA A 142 -11.84 -5.93 14.10
N ILE A 143 -13.06 -6.16 13.62
CA ILE A 143 -13.61 -7.51 13.46
C ILE A 143 -14.09 -7.69 12.03
N LEU A 144 -13.58 -8.72 11.35
CA LEU A 144 -14.04 -9.11 10.03
C LEU A 144 -15.01 -10.29 10.15
N TYR A 145 -16.23 -10.10 9.70
CA TYR A 145 -17.23 -11.15 9.59
C TYR A 145 -17.32 -11.65 8.14
N TYR A 146 -17.26 -12.96 7.99
CA TYR A 146 -17.54 -13.68 6.75
C TYR A 146 -18.81 -14.51 6.92
N ARG A 147 -19.77 -14.33 6.01
CA ARG A 147 -21.06 -15.01 5.99
C ARG A 147 -21.15 -15.96 4.80
N LEU A 148 -21.29 -17.24 5.13
CA LEU A 148 -21.69 -18.29 4.21
C LEU A 148 -23.17 -18.62 4.45
N GLN A 149 -23.98 -18.69 3.40
CA GLN A 149 -25.41 -18.99 3.53
C GLN A 149 -25.85 -19.97 2.46
N GLU A 150 -26.47 -21.07 2.89
CA GLU A 150 -27.19 -22.06 2.08
C GLU A 150 -28.55 -22.31 2.75
N TYR A 151 -29.58 -21.57 2.33
CA TYR A 151 -30.88 -21.55 3.01
C TYR A 151 -31.43 -22.98 3.26
N PRO A 152 -31.88 -23.32 4.48
CA PRO A 152 -32.11 -22.42 5.63
C PRO A 152 -30.89 -22.20 6.54
N TYR A 153 -29.74 -22.82 6.24
CA TYR A 153 -28.56 -22.85 7.09
C TYR A 153 -27.49 -21.85 6.66
N GLY A 154 -26.64 -21.46 7.61
CA GLY A 154 -25.52 -20.59 7.32
C GLY A 154 -24.47 -20.67 8.41
N VAL A 155 -23.32 -20.06 8.12
CA VAL A 155 -22.20 -19.97 9.05
C VAL A 155 -21.65 -18.55 9.00
N LEU A 156 -21.40 -17.99 10.17
CA LEU A 156 -20.63 -16.77 10.35
C LEU A 156 -19.26 -17.15 10.89
N ALA A 157 -18.24 -16.90 10.09
CA ALA A 157 -16.85 -16.96 10.52
C ALA A 157 -16.37 -15.57 10.87
N VAL A 158 -15.66 -15.46 11.99
CA VAL A 158 -15.16 -14.19 12.50
C VAL A 158 -13.65 -14.25 12.56
N ALA A 159 -12.99 -13.24 12.02
CA ALA A 159 -11.54 -13.04 12.10
C ALA A 159 -11.20 -11.75 12.82
N ASP A 160 -10.03 -11.72 13.46
CA ASP A 160 -9.50 -10.51 14.07
C ASP A 160 -8.87 -9.61 13.00
N GLY A 161 -9.18 -8.31 13.05
CA GLY A 161 -8.63 -7.30 12.15
C GLY A 161 -7.11 -7.13 12.27
N GLU A 162 -6.49 -7.61 13.35
CA GLU A 162 -5.02 -7.70 13.45
C GLU A 162 -4.42 -8.53 12.30
N ILE A 163 -5.13 -9.54 11.79
CA ILE A 163 -4.67 -10.33 10.65
C ILE A 163 -4.64 -9.46 9.39
N LEU A 164 -5.68 -8.64 9.16
CA LEU A 164 -5.68 -7.67 8.05
C LEU A 164 -4.53 -6.67 8.20
N GLN A 165 -4.30 -6.16 9.40
CA GLN A 165 -3.16 -5.26 9.66
C GLN A 165 -1.83 -5.92 9.35
N ARG A 166 -1.64 -7.19 9.73
CA ARG A 166 -0.42 -7.95 9.46
C ARG A 166 -0.20 -8.16 7.97
N ILE A 167 -1.26 -8.48 7.23
CA ILE A 167 -1.23 -8.58 5.77
C ILE A 167 -0.80 -7.24 5.17
N LEU A 168 -1.42 -6.13 5.58
CA LEU A 168 -1.10 -4.80 5.07
C LEU A 168 0.33 -4.37 5.41
N ARG A 169 0.79 -4.62 6.63
CA ARG A 169 2.18 -4.36 7.07
C ARG A 169 3.21 -5.19 6.31
N GLY A 170 2.81 -6.35 5.77
CA GLY A 170 3.65 -7.19 4.92
C GLY A 170 3.80 -6.68 3.49
N THR A 171 3.02 -5.68 3.06
CA THR A 171 3.11 -5.11 1.71
C THR A 171 4.33 -4.19 1.57
N ARG A 172 4.71 -3.88 0.32
CA ARG A 172 5.80 -2.93 0.01
C ARG A 172 5.56 -1.50 0.49
N GLN A 173 4.29 -1.08 0.64
CA GLN A 173 3.89 0.30 0.97
C GLN A 173 2.74 0.31 1.99
N PRO A 174 2.98 -0.16 3.23
CA PRO A 174 1.90 -0.48 4.18
C PRO A 174 1.04 0.73 4.58
N GLU A 175 1.61 1.92 4.62
CA GLU A 175 0.90 3.15 4.99
C GLU A 175 -0.03 3.65 3.88
N SER A 176 0.26 3.30 2.62
CA SER A 176 -0.48 3.71 1.44
C SER A 176 -1.62 2.76 1.09
N VAL A 177 -1.61 1.52 1.59
CA VAL A 177 -2.66 0.53 1.29
C VAL A 177 -3.82 0.63 2.28
N LYS A 178 -5.03 0.74 1.74
CA LYS A 178 -6.29 0.67 2.48
C LYS A 178 -7.21 -0.39 1.88
N LEU A 179 -7.95 -1.10 2.72
CA LEU A 179 -8.95 -2.09 2.33
C LEU A 179 -10.35 -1.56 2.60
N GLN A 180 -11.22 -1.58 1.61
CA GLN A 180 -12.62 -1.17 1.72
C GLN A 180 -13.56 -2.37 1.63
N PHE A 181 -14.44 -2.50 2.62
CA PHE A 181 -15.52 -3.46 2.67
C PHE A 181 -16.84 -2.69 2.80
N GLY A 182 -17.52 -2.48 1.67
CA GLY A 182 -18.73 -1.65 1.61
C GLY A 182 -18.48 -0.23 2.12
N PRO A 183 -19.20 0.26 3.16
CA PRO A 183 -19.02 1.61 3.67
C PRO A 183 -17.80 1.77 4.60
N THR A 184 -17.11 0.68 4.95
CA THR A 184 -16.03 0.70 5.94
C THR A 184 -14.67 0.47 5.30
N LEU A 185 -13.62 1.04 5.90
CA LEU A 185 -12.27 1.01 5.39
C LEU A 185 -11.27 0.81 6.54
N ILE A 186 -10.23 0.02 6.31
CA ILE A 186 -9.15 -0.25 7.28
C ILE A 186 -7.78 -0.12 6.62
N GLY A 187 -6.82 0.44 7.36
CA GLY A 187 -5.42 0.52 6.95
C GLY A 187 -4.48 -0.29 7.85
N ALA A 188 -3.18 -0.18 7.63
CA ALA A 188 -2.15 -0.86 8.44
C ALA A 188 -2.13 -0.43 9.93
N THR A 189 -2.77 0.69 10.27
CA THR A 189 -2.96 1.16 11.66
C THR A 189 -4.02 0.39 12.42
N GLY A 190 -4.94 -0.29 11.70
CA GLY A 190 -6.05 -1.05 12.31
C GLY A 190 -7.32 -0.25 12.56
N GLU A 191 -7.28 1.07 12.39
CA GLU A 191 -8.46 1.91 12.55
C GLU A 191 -9.47 1.66 11.43
N VAL A 192 -10.72 1.40 11.82
CA VAL A 192 -11.86 1.29 10.90
C VAL A 192 -12.50 2.66 10.79
N GLN A 193 -12.60 3.15 9.55
CA GLN A 193 -13.15 4.46 9.24
C GLN A 193 -14.26 4.31 8.19
N ASP A 194 -15.17 5.27 8.15
CA ASP A 194 -16.15 5.36 7.07
C ASP A 194 -15.42 5.76 5.77
N SER A 195 -15.60 4.96 4.72
CA SER A 195 -15.01 5.17 3.40
C SER A 195 -15.33 6.56 2.81
N LEU A 196 -16.50 7.14 3.10
CA LEU A 196 -16.88 8.49 2.64
C LEU A 196 -16.00 9.58 3.25
N HIS A 197 -15.53 9.37 4.49
CA HIS A 197 -14.72 10.35 5.21
C HIS A 197 -13.22 10.06 5.06
N ALA A 198 -12.83 8.79 4.98
CA ALA A 198 -11.43 8.38 4.92
C ALA A 198 -10.79 8.59 3.53
N LEU A 199 -11.59 8.57 2.47
CA LEU A 199 -11.14 8.83 1.10
C LEU A 199 -11.29 10.33 0.77
N GLU A 200 -10.66 11.20 1.56
CA GLU A 200 -10.68 12.66 1.33
C GLU A 200 -10.10 13.07 -0.03
N SER A 201 -9.30 12.20 -0.65
CA SER A 201 -8.71 12.36 -1.98
C SER A 201 -9.01 11.14 -2.85
N GLU A 202 -9.08 11.34 -4.18
CA GLU A 202 -9.19 10.22 -5.11
C GLU A 202 -8.00 9.26 -4.93
N PRO A 203 -8.22 7.94 -4.86
CA PRO A 203 -7.14 6.97 -4.79
C PRO A 203 -6.24 7.07 -6.03
N ASP A 204 -4.92 7.00 -5.84
CA ASP A 204 -3.97 6.96 -6.95
C ASP A 204 -4.17 5.71 -7.81
N MET A 205 -4.51 4.61 -7.15
CA MET A 205 -4.84 3.35 -7.79
C MET A 205 -5.83 2.56 -6.94
N SER A 206 -6.78 1.89 -7.58
CA SER A 206 -7.71 0.99 -6.91
C SER A 206 -7.86 -0.33 -7.65
N GLN A 207 -8.11 -1.39 -6.91
CA GLN A 207 -8.38 -2.72 -7.47
C GLN A 207 -9.46 -3.43 -6.66
N VAL A 208 -10.48 -3.95 -7.35
CA VAL A 208 -11.54 -4.78 -6.76
C VAL A 208 -11.10 -6.24 -6.79
N SER A 209 -11.26 -6.97 -5.67
CA SER A 209 -11.09 -8.43 -5.66
C SER A 209 -12.20 -9.08 -6.50
N PRO A 210 -11.87 -9.89 -7.53
CA PRO A 210 -12.88 -10.51 -8.38
C PRO A 210 -13.65 -11.64 -7.68
N VAL A 211 -13.12 -12.19 -6.58
CA VAL A 211 -13.76 -13.30 -5.85
C VAL A 211 -14.72 -12.75 -4.79
N TYR A 212 -14.25 -11.78 -4.01
CA TYR A 212 -14.95 -11.31 -2.81
C TYR A 212 -15.54 -9.90 -2.95
N GLY A 213 -15.11 -9.13 -3.95
CA GLY A 213 -15.68 -7.82 -4.29
C GLY A 213 -15.25 -6.67 -3.38
N TYR A 214 -14.38 -6.90 -2.39
CA TYR A 214 -13.79 -5.81 -1.61
C TYR A 214 -12.81 -5.01 -2.48
N THR A 215 -12.56 -3.76 -2.12
CA THR A 215 -11.68 -2.86 -2.90
C THR A 215 -10.41 -2.57 -2.13
N ILE A 216 -9.28 -2.55 -2.83
CA ILE A 216 -7.97 -2.15 -2.32
C ILE A 216 -7.66 -0.78 -2.92
N HIS A 217 -7.31 0.18 -2.08
CA HIS A 217 -6.95 1.54 -2.47
C HIS A 217 -5.49 1.80 -2.13
N ILE A 218 -4.76 2.40 -3.06
CA ILE A 218 -3.46 3.01 -2.84
C ILE A 218 -3.64 4.51 -2.76
N ILE A 219 -3.25 5.11 -1.64
CA ILE A 219 -3.39 6.54 -1.38
C ILE A 219 -2.05 7.06 -0.86
N HIS A 220 -1.43 7.97 -1.60
CA HIS A 220 -0.26 8.69 -1.13
C HIS A 220 -0.64 10.06 -0.57
N PRO A 221 0.00 10.51 0.52
CA PRO A 221 -0.19 11.88 0.99
C PRO A 221 0.31 12.88 -0.07
N PRO A 222 -0.31 14.07 -0.17
CA PRO A 222 0.11 15.08 -1.14
C PRO A 222 1.59 15.45 -0.94
N GLY A 223 2.35 15.48 -2.04
CA GLY A 223 3.78 15.78 -2.02
C GLY A 223 4.70 14.60 -1.68
N HIS A 224 4.17 13.37 -1.59
CA HIS A 224 4.98 12.17 -1.35
C HIS A 224 6.10 12.00 -2.38
N ALA A 225 5.80 12.16 -3.68
CA ALA A 225 6.82 12.08 -4.74
C ALA A 225 7.93 13.13 -4.58
N ALA A 226 7.58 14.37 -4.17
CA ALA A 226 8.57 15.44 -3.96
C ALA A 226 9.44 15.19 -2.71
N ARG A 227 8.85 14.67 -1.63
CA ARG A 227 9.61 14.24 -0.44
C ARG A 227 10.52 13.05 -0.74
N GLN A 228 10.00 12.04 -1.44
CA GLN A 228 10.77 10.88 -1.88
C GLN A 228 11.96 11.30 -2.75
N LEU A 229 11.76 12.28 -3.64
CA LEU A 229 12.82 12.87 -4.44
C LEU A 229 13.85 13.62 -3.60
N LEU A 230 13.43 14.42 -2.62
CA LEU A 230 14.35 15.09 -1.70
C LEU A 230 15.18 14.09 -0.88
N ASP A 231 14.56 13.04 -0.33
CA ASP A 231 15.23 12.05 0.51
C ASP A 231 16.23 11.23 -0.31
N ASN A 232 15.86 10.78 -1.52
CA ASN A 232 16.80 10.09 -2.41
C ASN A 232 17.89 11.03 -2.95
N SER A 233 17.63 12.34 -3.06
CA SER A 233 18.62 13.30 -3.54
C SER A 233 19.84 13.39 -2.61
N MET A 234 19.70 13.17 -1.30
CA MET A 234 20.83 13.18 -0.36
C MET A 234 21.86 12.09 -0.66
N VAL A 235 21.45 10.94 -1.20
CA VAL A 235 22.35 9.82 -1.53
C VAL A 235 23.04 10.04 -2.88
N VAL A 236 22.34 10.64 -3.84
CA VAL A 236 22.82 10.77 -5.23
C VAL A 236 23.55 12.10 -5.47
N ALA A 237 23.22 13.17 -4.73
CA ALA A 237 23.86 14.48 -4.82
C ALA A 237 25.39 14.48 -4.84
N PRO A 238 26.11 13.73 -3.97
CA PRO A 238 27.58 13.71 -4.01
C PRO A 238 28.14 13.14 -5.32
N SER A 239 27.48 12.14 -5.92
CA SER A 239 27.91 11.56 -7.20
C SER A 239 27.73 12.54 -8.37
N LEU A 240 26.60 13.27 -8.40
CA LEU A 240 26.32 14.30 -9.40
C LEU A 240 27.27 15.49 -9.27
N LEU A 241 27.61 15.88 -8.03
CA LEU A 241 28.61 16.91 -7.76
C LEU A 241 29.99 16.51 -8.28
N LEU A 242 30.41 15.27 -8.04
CA LEU A 242 31.71 14.77 -8.47
C LEU A 242 31.82 14.71 -10.00
N VAL A 243 30.75 14.26 -10.68
CA VAL A 243 30.67 14.30 -12.15
C VAL A 243 30.75 15.74 -12.64
N GLY A 244 29.97 16.66 -12.06
CA GLY A 244 29.99 18.08 -12.41
C GLY A 244 31.38 18.70 -12.29
N ILE A 245 32.07 18.47 -11.17
CA ILE A 245 33.44 18.94 -10.91
C ILE A 245 34.42 18.36 -11.94
N MET A 246 34.32 17.06 -12.25
CA MET A 246 35.18 16.40 -13.24
C MET A 246 34.99 16.99 -14.65
N THR A 247 33.76 17.23 -15.09
CA THR A 247 33.49 17.89 -16.38
C THR A 247 34.00 19.33 -16.43
N ALA A 248 33.87 20.09 -15.34
CA ALA A 248 34.38 21.45 -15.24
C ALA A 248 35.92 21.48 -15.28
N ALA A 249 36.58 20.58 -14.56
CA ALA A 249 38.03 20.45 -14.55
C ALA A 249 38.58 20.04 -15.93
N GLY A 250 37.94 19.07 -16.59
CA GLY A 250 38.34 18.60 -17.92
C GLY A 250 38.21 19.67 -19.00
N SER A 251 37.09 20.40 -19.01
CA SER A 251 36.85 21.49 -19.97
C SER A 251 37.80 22.68 -19.74
N TYR A 252 38.07 23.05 -18.48
CA TYR A 252 39.09 24.05 -18.14
C TYR A 252 40.48 23.64 -18.65
N TRP A 253 40.86 22.38 -18.42
CA TRP A 253 42.16 21.87 -18.84
C TRP A 253 42.32 21.84 -20.36
N ALA A 254 41.28 21.43 -21.10
CA ALA A 254 41.27 21.43 -22.57
C ALA A 254 41.43 22.85 -23.16
N MET A 255 40.76 23.84 -22.56
CA MET A 255 40.93 25.26 -22.94
C MET A 255 42.32 25.80 -22.62
N GLN A 256 42.88 25.45 -21.45
CA GLN A 256 44.24 25.81 -21.08
C GLN A 256 45.26 25.23 -22.08
N ARG A 257 45.05 23.99 -22.54
CA ARG A 257 45.90 23.31 -23.53
C ARG A 257 45.85 23.99 -24.90
N ARG A 258 44.65 24.35 -25.38
CA ARG A 258 44.49 25.11 -26.64
C ARG A 258 45.17 26.49 -26.56
N ARG A 259 45.03 27.21 -25.44
CA ARG A 259 45.73 28.50 -25.25
C ARG A 259 47.26 28.35 -25.26
N ARG A 260 47.80 27.26 -24.71
CA ARG A 260 49.24 26.96 -24.75
C ARG A 260 49.73 26.51 -26.13
N GLY A 261 48.90 25.84 -26.93
CA GLY A 261 49.23 25.42 -28.29
C GLY A 261 49.26 26.57 -29.31
N VAL A 262 48.41 27.58 -29.15
CA VAL A 262 48.36 28.77 -30.03
C VAL A 262 49.55 29.72 -29.80
N GLY A 263 50.20 29.67 -28.62
CA GLY A 263 51.40 30.46 -28.32
C GLY A 263 52.72 29.91 -28.91
N ARG A 264 52.67 28.84 -29.71
CA ARG A 264 53.85 28.17 -30.28
C ARG A 264 53.93 28.23 -31.81
N ALA A 265 53.01 28.97 -32.43
CA ALA A 265 52.91 29.15 -33.89
C ALA A 265 52.95 30.63 -34.32
N VAL A 266 53.62 31.48 -33.53
CA VAL A 266 54.03 32.85 -33.92
C VAL A 266 55.52 32.97 -33.70
#